data_AF-A0A5B8XM08-F1
#
_entry.id   AF-A0A5B8XM08-F1
#
_cell.length_a   1.000
_cell.length_b   1.000
_cell.length_c   1.000
_cell.angle_alpha   90.00
_cell.angle_beta   90.00
_cell.angle_gamma   90.00
#
_symmetry.space_group_name_H-M   'P 1'
#
loop_
_entity.id
_entity.type
_entity.pdbx_description
1 polymer ?
#
loop_
_entity_poly.entity_id
_entity_poly.type
_entity_poly.pdbx_seq_one_letter_code
_entity_poly.pdbx_strand_id
1 'polypeptide(L)'
;MFRALILAGIASLGIHFGCSDDEAESPVNNPANNPNDLGTADMAEDSADDSGTPDVDSGGGDCIQATINGQWELTLADDVSVEYSAEISPEVEGAVRQVSVLFERYMPGADVGTFDLSQGGDNNFGTCAHCVFVRTDTAERAYFTESGILESTSDPYSRRADFSLSGLKLIEVTVNPLTRESTPVEGGGCVEFADFEVSGVFPPEEWTCPAETYGDGAQCNCGCGAYDPDCATGGDCLPGAPDCPEPVELPVVGCQESEVCTFDPVAASAECFETCDWAGRAGCTTGTCVFDSGANDGKDLCILDAIRIAPGVGIGEDCPSTGYQMVCNVNGGFAEGYCDPNDVCRALCNSNEECTEQGHTCQPFLFGESFGYCGPEPTDG
;
A
#
# COMPACT_ATOMS: atom_id res chain seq x y z
N MET A 1 19.47 -29.36 -0.52
CA MET A 1 20.01 -28.56 -1.63
C MET A 1 18.96 -27.51 -1.98
N PHE A 2 18.93 -26.43 -1.22
CA PHE A 2 18.04 -25.30 -1.47
C PHE A 2 18.84 -24.28 -2.28
N ARG A 3 18.35 -23.92 -3.47
CA ARG A 3 18.88 -22.82 -4.27
C ARG A 3 18.00 -21.60 -4.01
N ALA A 4 18.68 -20.52 -3.65
CA ALA A 4 18.16 -19.17 -3.54
C ALA A 4 17.55 -18.73 -4.88
N LEU A 5 16.32 -18.22 -4.83
CA LEU A 5 15.82 -17.33 -5.87
C LEU A 5 16.39 -15.93 -5.57
N ILE A 6 17.17 -15.43 -6.53
CA ILE A 6 17.65 -14.06 -6.59
C ILE A 6 16.54 -13.25 -7.24
N LEU A 7 15.95 -12.29 -6.52
CA LEU A 7 15.17 -11.22 -7.13
C LEU A 7 16.12 -10.38 -8.00
N ALA A 8 15.92 -10.44 -9.31
CA ALA A 8 16.52 -9.53 -10.26
C ALA A 8 15.77 -8.20 -10.21
N GLY A 9 16.51 -7.13 -9.95
CA GLY A 9 15.99 -5.79 -9.74
C GLY A 9 15.40 -5.14 -10.98
N ILE A 10 14.32 -4.39 -10.77
CA ILE A 10 13.86 -3.35 -11.67
C ILE A 10 14.58 -2.07 -11.26
N ALA A 11 15.67 -1.77 -11.96
CA ALA A 11 16.28 -0.45 -11.98
C ALA A 11 15.99 0.19 -13.34
N SER A 12 15.22 1.28 -13.36
CA SER A 12 15.43 2.47 -14.21
C SER A 12 14.15 3.31 -14.29
N LEU A 13 13.90 4.17 -13.29
CA LEU A 13 13.09 5.37 -13.50
C LEU A 13 14.04 6.56 -13.63
N GLY A 14 14.47 6.81 -14.87
CA GLY A 14 15.23 7.98 -15.22
C GLY A 14 14.32 9.20 -15.30
N ILE A 15 14.37 10.06 -14.28
CA ILE A 15 13.79 11.40 -14.31
C ILE A 15 14.60 12.25 -15.28
N HIS A 16 14.06 12.51 -16.48
CA HIS A 16 14.58 13.54 -17.38
C HIS A 16 14.00 14.90 -16.98
N PHE A 17 14.83 15.74 -16.33
CA PHE A 17 14.60 17.18 -16.27
C PHE A 17 14.98 17.80 -17.62
N GLY A 18 13.99 18.00 -18.48
CA GLY A 18 14.11 18.81 -19.68
C GLY A 18 13.70 20.25 -19.40
N CYS A 19 14.66 21.11 -19.06
CA CYS A 19 14.54 22.55 -19.26
C CYS A 19 15.06 22.87 -20.66
N SER A 20 14.23 23.41 -21.55
CA SER A 20 14.69 24.20 -22.70
C SER A 20 13.56 25.08 -23.22
N ASP A 21 13.66 26.35 -22.87
CA ASP A 21 13.51 27.55 -23.72
C ASP A 21 12.74 27.42 -25.04
N ASP A 22 11.60 28.11 -25.11
CA ASP A 22 11.14 28.69 -26.37
C ASP A 22 10.77 30.17 -26.15
N GLU A 23 11.60 31.01 -26.79
CA GLU A 23 11.41 32.43 -26.98
C GLU A 23 10.16 32.68 -27.85
N ALA A 24 9.24 33.50 -27.37
CA ALA A 24 8.23 34.11 -28.23
C ALA A 24 8.24 35.62 -28.04
N GLU A 25 8.67 36.29 -29.10
CA GLU A 25 8.77 37.73 -29.27
C GLU A 25 7.46 38.48 -28.99
N SER A 26 7.63 39.71 -28.50
CA SER A 26 6.59 40.71 -28.27
C SER A 26 5.78 41.07 -29.52
N PRO A 27 4.65 41.77 -29.34
CA PRO A 27 4.70 43.17 -29.75
C PRO A 27 4.14 44.15 -28.70
N VAL A 28 5.00 45.12 -28.38
CA VAL A 28 4.75 46.56 -28.24
C VAL A 28 3.28 46.99 -28.15
N ASN A 29 2.91 47.55 -26.99
CA ASN A 29 2.08 48.76 -26.92
C ASN A 29 2.26 49.45 -25.57
N ASN A 30 3.03 50.54 -25.59
CA ASN A 30 2.95 51.65 -24.64
C ASN A 30 2.46 52.85 -25.48
N PRO A 31 1.56 53.73 -25.00
CA PRO A 31 1.97 54.69 -23.96
C PRO A 31 0.85 55.16 -23.01
N ALA A 32 1.20 55.53 -21.78
CA ALA A 32 0.81 56.83 -21.19
C ALA A 32 1.39 57.03 -19.76
N ASN A 33 2.40 57.90 -19.70
CA ASN A 33 2.58 59.00 -18.75
C ASN A 33 1.91 58.93 -17.36
N ASN A 34 2.73 58.93 -16.31
CA ASN A 34 2.70 60.05 -15.35
C ASN A 34 4.07 60.21 -14.63
N PRO A 35 4.65 61.41 -14.59
CA PRO A 35 5.85 61.72 -13.82
C PRO A 35 5.50 62.18 -12.40
N ASN A 36 6.53 62.28 -11.54
CA ASN A 36 6.58 62.70 -10.13
C ASN A 36 6.87 61.48 -9.24
N ASP A 37 7.86 61.46 -8.36
CA ASP A 37 8.60 62.56 -7.76
C ASP A 37 9.95 62.03 -7.23
N LEU A 38 10.99 62.84 -7.37
CA LEU A 38 12.32 62.59 -6.85
C LEU A 38 12.38 63.12 -5.42
N GLY A 39 12.68 62.25 -4.46
CA GLY A 39 12.92 62.64 -3.07
C GLY A 39 14.07 61.85 -2.45
N THR A 40 15.29 62.34 -2.68
CA THR A 40 16.50 62.02 -1.91
C THR A 40 16.45 62.64 -0.51
N ALA A 41 16.85 61.88 0.52
CA ALA A 41 17.53 62.30 1.77
C ALA A 41 17.40 61.15 2.80
N ASP A 42 18.50 60.48 3.15
CA ASP A 42 19.39 60.80 4.29
C ASP A 42 18.84 60.40 5.67
N MET A 43 19.62 59.51 6.30
CA MET A 43 19.91 59.36 7.73
C MET A 43 18.77 59.29 8.76
N ALA A 44 18.66 58.12 9.40
CA ALA A 44 18.55 58.04 10.87
C ALA A 44 19.03 56.67 11.37
N GLU A 45 20.14 56.70 12.11
CA GLU A 45 20.44 55.72 13.15
C GLU A 45 19.36 55.83 14.23
N ASP A 46 18.74 54.70 14.59
CA ASP A 46 18.08 54.46 15.88
C ASP A 46 18.18 52.95 16.11
N SER A 47 19.11 52.44 16.92
CA SER A 47 19.08 52.38 18.38
C SER A 47 17.80 51.74 18.95
N ALA A 48 17.96 50.48 19.34
CA ALA A 48 17.26 49.78 20.43
C ALA A 48 15.73 49.64 20.34
N ASP A 49 15.26 48.42 20.12
CA ASP A 49 14.57 47.74 21.23
C ASP A 49 14.69 46.22 21.08
N ASP A 50 15.42 45.66 22.02
CA ASP A 50 15.73 44.26 22.23
C ASP A 50 14.53 43.62 22.94
N SER A 51 13.50 43.26 22.17
CA SER A 51 12.44 42.38 22.65
C SER A 51 12.92 40.94 22.53
N GLY A 52 13.85 40.56 23.43
CA GLY A 52 14.32 39.20 23.57
C GLY A 52 13.15 38.23 23.73
N THR A 53 12.86 37.51 22.65
CA THR A 53 12.33 36.16 22.76
C THR A 53 13.28 35.39 23.67
N PRO A 54 12.80 34.72 24.73
CA PRO A 54 13.67 33.92 25.56
C PRO A 54 14.20 32.76 24.72
N ASP A 55 15.40 32.95 24.17
CA ASP A 55 16.23 31.85 23.69
C ASP A 55 16.52 30.98 24.91
N VAL A 56 15.85 29.83 24.94
CA VAL A 56 16.12 28.76 25.90
C VAL A 56 17.48 28.19 25.51
N ASP A 57 18.53 28.78 26.07
CA ASP A 57 19.91 28.35 25.90
C ASP A 57 20.05 26.95 26.50
N SER A 58 20.06 25.95 25.61
CA SER A 58 19.94 24.51 25.86
C SER A 58 21.26 23.92 26.38
N GLY A 59 21.76 24.46 27.50
CA GLY A 59 22.90 23.92 28.23
C GLY A 59 22.47 22.79 29.16
N GLY A 60 22.43 21.54 28.66
CA GLY A 60 22.16 20.34 29.48
C GLY A 60 20.79 20.33 30.18
N GLY A 61 19.81 20.98 29.55
CA GLY A 61 18.48 21.26 30.06
C GLY A 61 17.50 20.11 29.86
N ASP A 62 16.46 20.11 30.70
CA ASP A 62 15.38 19.13 30.72
C ASP A 62 14.79 18.84 29.32
N CYS A 63 14.33 17.61 29.09
CA CYS A 63 13.73 17.22 27.81
C CYS A 63 12.48 18.06 27.47
N ILE A 64 12.28 18.31 26.18
CA ILE A 64 11.06 18.93 25.67
C ILE A 64 9.88 18.02 26.02
N GLN A 65 8.93 18.52 26.80
CA GLN A 65 7.70 17.79 27.13
C GLN A 65 6.70 17.95 26.00
N ALA A 66 6.64 16.98 25.09
CA ALA A 66 5.77 16.98 23.94
C ALA A 66 4.42 16.31 24.24
N THR A 67 3.41 16.76 23.50
CA THR A 67 2.03 16.28 23.54
C THR A 67 1.54 16.07 22.11
N ILE A 68 0.65 15.10 21.92
CA ILE A 68 0.00 14.86 20.62
C ILE A 68 -1.12 15.90 20.45
N ASN A 69 -1.02 16.71 19.40
CA ASN A 69 -1.99 17.77 19.10
C ASN A 69 -2.80 17.50 17.82
N GLY A 70 -2.32 16.61 16.96
CA GLY A 70 -2.96 16.24 15.69
C GLY A 70 -3.88 15.03 15.79
N GLN A 71 -4.60 14.77 14.70
CA GLN A 71 -5.10 13.42 14.44
C GLN A 71 -3.94 12.54 14.00
N TRP A 72 -4.05 11.24 14.27
CA TRP A 72 -3.14 10.28 13.67
C TRP A 72 -3.48 10.14 12.19
N GLU A 73 -2.46 9.88 11.39
CA GLU A 73 -2.53 9.66 9.96
C GLU A 73 -1.67 8.44 9.60
N LEU A 74 -2.11 7.65 8.62
CA LEU A 74 -1.30 6.60 8.02
C LEU A 74 -0.44 7.23 6.92
N THR A 75 0.86 7.39 7.16
CA THR A 75 1.78 8.09 6.25
C THR A 75 2.58 7.16 5.35
N LEU A 76 2.70 5.89 5.71
CA LEU A 76 3.32 4.84 4.90
C LEU A 76 2.54 3.54 5.09
N ALA A 77 2.28 2.83 4.01
CA ALA A 77 1.79 1.45 4.05
C ALA A 77 2.26 0.73 2.77
N ASP A 78 3.19 -0.20 2.94
CA ASP A 78 3.66 -1.10 1.90
C ASP A 78 3.67 -2.55 2.40
N ASP A 79 4.29 -3.47 1.65
CA ASP A 79 4.30 -4.90 1.96
C ASP A 79 5.17 -5.28 3.17
N VAL A 80 6.07 -4.39 3.60
CA VAL A 80 7.03 -4.64 4.69
C VAL A 80 7.08 -3.52 5.73
N SER A 81 6.33 -2.44 5.56
CA SER A 81 6.36 -1.28 6.46
C SER A 81 5.01 -0.58 6.56
N VAL A 82 4.69 -0.12 7.77
CA VAL A 82 3.52 0.72 8.03
C VAL A 82 3.86 1.81 9.04
N GLU A 83 3.59 3.07 8.71
CA GLU A 83 3.90 4.24 9.54
C GLU A 83 2.63 5.02 9.88
N TYR A 84 2.42 5.24 11.17
CA TYR A 84 1.42 6.15 11.70
C TYR A 84 2.10 7.39 12.26
N SER A 85 1.57 8.58 11.99
CA SER A 85 2.15 9.81 12.53
C SER A 85 1.10 10.80 13.02
N ALA A 86 1.49 11.66 13.95
CA ALA A 86 0.65 12.75 14.44
C ALA A 86 1.49 13.99 14.76
N GLU A 87 0.93 15.18 14.55
CA GLU A 87 1.57 16.44 14.92
C GLU A 87 1.75 16.56 16.44
N ILE A 88 2.91 17.08 16.85
CA ILE A 88 3.28 17.27 18.25
C ILE A 88 3.44 18.74 18.62
N SER A 89 3.28 19.03 19.92
CA SER A 89 3.50 20.35 20.51
C SER A 89 4.22 20.24 21.86
N PRO A 90 5.12 21.17 22.21
CA PRO A 90 5.47 22.38 21.46
C PRO A 90 6.29 22.08 20.20
N GLU A 91 6.62 23.12 19.44
CA GLU A 91 7.56 23.03 18.33
C GLU A 91 8.90 22.44 18.81
N VAL A 92 9.44 21.51 18.03
CA VAL A 92 10.75 20.91 18.27
C VAL A 92 11.71 21.53 17.27
N GLU A 93 12.71 22.25 17.80
CA GLU A 93 13.66 23.05 17.02
C GLU A 93 13.01 24.20 16.23
N GLY A 94 11.98 24.83 16.80
CA GLY A 94 11.31 25.98 16.19
C GLY A 94 10.46 25.65 14.96
N ALA A 95 10.07 24.39 14.81
CA ALA A 95 9.13 23.94 13.79
C ALA A 95 8.10 22.97 14.37
N VAL A 96 6.90 22.96 13.80
CA VAL A 96 5.91 21.91 14.02
C VAL A 96 6.48 20.60 13.46
N ARG A 97 6.49 19.56 14.29
CA ARG A 97 6.98 18.23 13.91
C ARG A 97 5.88 17.20 14.09
N GLN A 98 6.13 16.01 13.57
CA GLN A 98 5.31 14.82 13.81
C GLN A 98 6.12 13.78 14.57
N VAL A 99 5.45 13.08 15.49
CA VAL A 99 5.94 11.80 15.99
C VAL A 99 5.43 10.72 15.06
N SER A 100 6.31 9.79 14.69
CA SER A 100 6.01 8.63 13.85
C SER A 100 6.19 7.36 14.66
N VAL A 101 5.28 6.41 14.47
CA VAL A 101 5.36 5.01 14.91
C VAL A 101 5.40 4.17 13.64
N LEU A 102 6.58 3.64 13.33
CA LEU A 102 6.84 2.81 12.15
C LEU A 102 7.02 1.37 12.60
N PHE A 103 6.27 0.48 11.98
CA PHE A 103 6.44 -0.96 12.10
C PHE A 103 7.16 -1.46 10.84
N GLU A 104 8.23 -2.24 11.00
CA GLU A 104 9.00 -2.86 9.91
C GLU A 104 8.98 -4.39 10.06
N ARG A 105 8.52 -5.10 9.02
CA ARG A 105 8.30 -6.55 9.04
C ARG A 105 9.58 -7.31 8.72
N TYR A 106 10.39 -7.54 9.73
CA TYR A 106 11.58 -8.41 9.61
C TYR A 106 11.28 -9.90 9.76
N MET A 107 10.17 -10.24 10.42
CA MET A 107 9.76 -11.62 10.72
C MET A 107 8.29 -11.82 10.32
N PRO A 108 7.90 -13.02 9.88
CA PRO A 108 6.49 -13.32 9.62
C PRO A 108 5.72 -13.34 10.95
N GLY A 109 4.56 -12.69 10.96
CA GLY A 109 3.66 -12.63 12.12
C GLY A 109 3.01 -11.26 12.27
N ALA A 110 2.01 -11.19 13.15
CA ALA A 110 1.37 -9.94 13.54
C ALA A 110 2.19 -9.23 14.62
N ASP A 111 2.34 -7.91 14.52
CA ASP A 111 3.02 -7.08 15.54
C ASP A 111 2.04 -6.72 16.68
N VAL A 112 1.64 -7.75 17.42
CA VAL A 112 0.72 -7.69 18.57
C VAL A 112 1.45 -8.12 19.83
N GLY A 113 1.43 -7.29 20.88
CA GLY A 113 2.07 -7.58 22.15
C GLY A 113 2.66 -6.33 22.82
N THR A 114 3.56 -6.58 23.79
CA THR A 114 4.29 -5.54 24.52
C THR A 114 5.74 -5.54 24.07
N PHE A 115 6.24 -4.39 23.62
CA PHE A 115 7.57 -4.18 23.07
C PHE A 115 8.32 -3.15 23.91
N ASP A 116 9.48 -3.53 24.47
CA ASP A 116 10.38 -2.60 25.15
C ASP A 116 11.31 -1.96 24.11
N LEU A 117 11.06 -0.69 23.82
CA LEU A 117 11.73 0.07 22.77
C LEU A 117 13.19 0.40 23.11
N SER A 118 13.64 0.14 24.35
CA SER A 118 15.04 0.33 24.76
C SER A 118 15.92 -0.91 24.53
N GLN A 119 15.33 -2.03 24.14
CA GLN A 119 16.00 -3.33 24.05
C GLN A 119 15.95 -3.91 22.64
N GLY A 120 16.74 -4.97 22.42
CA GLY A 120 16.70 -5.72 21.16
C GLY A 120 17.16 -4.89 19.96
N GLY A 121 16.48 -5.04 18.83
CA GLY A 121 16.72 -4.26 17.61
C GLY A 121 16.05 -2.89 17.62
N ASP A 122 15.10 -2.64 18.53
CA ASP A 122 14.25 -1.44 18.54
C ASP A 122 14.97 -0.19 19.05
N ASN A 123 16.14 -0.34 19.68
CA ASN A 123 16.97 0.77 20.15
C ASN A 123 17.92 1.34 19.08
N ASN A 124 17.79 0.91 17.82
CA ASN A 124 18.56 1.45 16.71
C ASN A 124 17.71 1.59 15.44
N PHE A 125 17.76 2.75 14.80
CA PHE A 125 16.95 3.07 13.61
C PHE A 125 17.19 2.13 12.42
N GLY A 126 18.35 1.46 12.34
CA GLY A 126 18.69 0.52 11.27
C GLY A 126 18.24 -0.92 11.52
N THR A 127 17.72 -1.22 12.71
CA THR A 127 17.30 -2.58 13.09
C THR A 127 15.95 -2.64 13.80
N CYS A 128 15.27 -1.50 13.98
CA CYS A 128 14.04 -1.42 14.74
C CYS A 128 12.87 -2.01 13.95
N ALA A 129 12.19 -2.99 14.54
CA ALA A 129 10.91 -3.48 14.05
C ALA A 129 9.76 -2.55 14.52
N HIS A 130 9.94 -1.88 15.66
CA HIS A 130 8.96 -0.97 16.28
C HIS A 130 9.63 0.39 16.53
N CYS A 131 9.79 1.19 15.48
CA CYS A 131 10.50 2.45 15.54
C CYS A 131 9.57 3.58 16.01
N VAL A 132 9.98 4.34 17.02
CA VAL A 132 9.30 5.60 17.39
C VAL A 132 10.28 6.75 17.25
N PHE A 133 9.91 7.79 16.49
CA PHE A 133 10.83 8.88 16.20
C PHE A 133 10.14 10.19 15.84
N VAL A 134 10.90 11.27 15.91
CA VAL A 134 10.53 12.59 15.36
C VAL A 134 11.58 12.96 14.32
N ARG A 135 11.15 13.14 13.06
CA ARG A 135 12.05 13.56 11.97
C ARG A 135 12.46 15.01 12.15
N THR A 136 13.73 15.31 11.83
CA THR A 136 14.20 16.70 11.68
C THR A 136 14.21 17.09 10.20
N ASP A 137 14.76 18.26 9.87
CA ASP A 137 14.84 18.74 8.49
C ASP A 137 15.82 17.94 7.61
N THR A 138 16.65 17.08 8.20
CA THR A 138 17.58 16.23 7.45
C THR A 138 17.34 14.76 7.76
N ALA A 139 17.54 13.91 6.75
CA ALA A 139 17.44 12.45 6.93
C ALA A 139 18.57 11.86 7.79
N GLU A 140 19.64 12.62 8.04
CA GLU A 140 20.81 12.20 8.81
C GLU A 140 20.68 12.51 10.31
N ARG A 141 19.53 13.06 10.74
CA ARG A 141 19.29 13.45 12.13
C ARG A 141 17.82 13.26 12.52
N ALA A 142 17.59 12.71 13.70
CA ALA A 142 16.26 12.47 14.24
C ALA A 142 16.28 12.54 15.77
N TYR A 143 15.11 12.64 16.40
CA TYR A 143 14.95 12.18 17.77
C TYR A 143 14.43 10.74 17.72
N PHE A 144 15.16 9.81 18.32
CA PHE A 144 14.85 8.38 18.27
C PHE A 144 14.74 7.81 19.68
N THR A 145 14.00 6.71 19.83
CA THR A 145 13.72 6.11 21.13
C THR A 145 14.99 5.79 21.93
N GLU A 146 15.05 6.33 23.14
CA GLU A 146 15.97 5.91 24.21
C GLU A 146 15.25 4.95 25.17
N SER A 147 13.99 5.24 25.50
CA SER A 147 13.14 4.40 26.34
C SER A 147 11.67 4.51 25.99
N GLY A 148 10.91 3.46 26.31
CA GLY A 148 9.46 3.44 26.19
C GLY A 148 8.94 2.01 26.08
N ILE A 149 7.66 1.82 26.39
CA ILE A 149 6.95 0.58 26.15
C ILE A 149 5.84 0.85 25.14
N LEU A 150 5.85 0.11 24.03
CA LEU A 150 4.76 0.07 23.05
C LEU A 150 3.92 -1.18 23.33
N GLU A 151 2.62 -1.03 23.54
CA GLU A 151 1.68 -2.15 23.60
C GLU A 151 0.74 -2.07 22.40
N SER A 152 0.82 -3.04 21.49
CA SER A 152 -0.06 -3.15 20.32
C SER A 152 -1.09 -4.26 20.54
N THR A 153 -2.36 -3.98 20.23
CA THR A 153 -3.48 -4.92 20.39
C THR A 153 -4.07 -5.39 19.06
N SER A 154 -3.65 -4.80 17.95
CA SER A 154 -4.03 -5.18 16.58
C SER A 154 -2.79 -5.24 15.69
N ASP A 155 -2.85 -5.99 14.59
CA ASP A 155 -1.76 -6.00 13.61
C ASP A 155 -1.75 -4.66 12.86
N PRO A 156 -0.71 -3.82 13.00
CA PRO A 156 -0.66 -2.51 12.35
C PRO A 156 -0.72 -2.61 10.82
N TYR A 157 -0.34 -3.74 10.22
CA TYR A 157 -0.41 -3.95 8.77
C TYR A 157 -1.84 -4.13 8.25
N SER A 158 -2.80 -4.40 9.14
CA SER A 158 -4.24 -4.36 8.83
C SER A 158 -4.78 -2.93 8.68
N ARG A 159 -3.91 -1.91 8.71
CA ARG A 159 -4.25 -0.48 8.72
C ARG A 159 -5.09 -0.07 9.93
N ARG A 160 -4.86 -0.74 11.07
CA ARG A 160 -5.44 -0.43 12.37
C ARG A 160 -4.34 0.00 13.33
N ALA A 161 -4.51 1.16 13.93
CA ALA A 161 -3.59 1.66 14.96
C ALA A 161 -4.26 1.52 16.31
N ASP A 162 -4.19 0.34 16.95
CA ASP A 162 -4.67 0.13 18.31
C ASP A 162 -3.49 -0.19 19.24
N PHE A 163 -2.79 0.86 19.65
CA PHE A 163 -1.61 0.75 20.51
C PHE A 163 -1.53 1.84 21.57
N SER A 164 -0.76 1.56 22.63
CA SER A 164 -0.41 2.54 23.66
C SER A 164 1.11 2.69 23.77
N LEU A 165 1.55 3.90 24.13
CA LEU A 165 2.94 4.22 24.39
C LEU A 165 3.07 4.77 25.80
N SER A 166 3.97 4.20 26.60
CA SER A 166 4.24 4.65 27.97
C SER A 166 5.72 4.86 28.24
N GLY A 167 6.03 5.87 29.04
CA GLY A 167 7.42 6.24 29.39
C GLY A 167 8.30 6.57 28.19
N LEU A 168 7.71 7.12 27.12
CA LEU A 168 8.40 7.39 25.87
C LEU A 168 9.36 8.58 26.02
N LYS A 169 10.64 8.32 25.78
CA LYS A 169 11.70 9.31 25.70
C LYS A 169 12.50 9.10 24.42
N LEU A 170 12.61 10.16 23.64
CA LEU A 170 13.40 10.22 22.42
C LEU A 170 14.63 11.09 22.66
N ILE A 171 15.80 10.66 22.17
CA ILE A 171 17.04 11.43 22.22
C ILE A 171 17.50 11.76 20.80
N GLU A 172 18.23 12.86 20.67
CA GLU A 172 18.84 13.23 19.41
C GLU A 172 19.89 12.19 18.97
N VAL A 173 19.75 11.73 17.73
CA VAL A 173 20.65 10.78 17.09
C VAL A 173 21.10 11.31 15.73
N THR A 174 22.31 10.93 15.32
CA THR A 174 22.71 10.92 13.91
C THR A 174 22.30 9.61 13.26
N VAL A 175 21.85 9.64 12.01
CA VAL A 175 21.41 8.46 11.25
C VAL A 175 22.30 8.29 10.03
N ASN A 176 22.93 7.12 9.90
CA ASN A 176 23.74 6.81 8.73
C ASN A 176 22.83 6.66 7.49
N PRO A 177 23.03 7.41 6.40
CA PRO A 177 22.12 7.38 5.24
C PRO A 177 22.16 6.08 4.44
N LEU A 178 23.17 5.23 4.65
CA LEU A 178 23.32 3.95 3.95
C LEU A 178 22.89 2.77 4.81
N THR A 179 23.27 2.74 6.09
CA THR A 179 22.96 1.61 6.98
C THR A 179 21.74 1.87 7.86
N ARG A 180 21.23 3.10 7.87
CA ARG A 180 20.19 3.58 8.79
C ARG A 180 20.56 3.50 10.27
N GLU A 181 21.81 3.14 10.61
CA GLU A 181 22.27 3.02 11.99
C GLU A 181 22.20 4.37 12.71
N SER A 182 21.52 4.40 13.87
CA SER A 182 21.43 5.59 14.70
C SER A 182 22.51 5.63 15.78
N THR A 183 23.17 6.77 15.95
CA THR A 183 24.15 7.02 17.02
C THR A 183 23.74 8.22 17.87
N PRO A 184 23.60 8.08 19.20
CA PRO A 184 23.29 9.19 20.09
C PRO A 184 24.26 10.37 19.93
N VAL A 185 23.72 11.59 19.89
CA VAL A 185 24.51 12.83 19.89
C VAL A 185 24.89 13.17 21.32
N GLU A 186 26.20 13.26 21.61
CA GLU A 186 26.68 13.64 22.94
C GLU A 186 26.22 15.06 23.30
N GLY A 187 25.45 15.19 24.38
CA GLY A 187 24.84 16.46 24.78
C GLY A 187 23.70 16.92 23.87
N GLY A 188 23.21 16.05 22.98
CA GLY A 188 22.04 16.33 22.14
C GLY A 188 20.76 16.49 22.95
N GLY A 189 19.74 17.06 22.29
CA GLY A 189 18.44 17.29 22.90
C GLY A 189 17.66 16.00 23.16
N CYS A 190 16.54 16.13 23.87
CA CYS A 190 15.58 15.04 24.06
C CYS A 190 14.14 15.53 24.07
N VAL A 191 13.22 14.64 23.72
CA VAL A 191 11.77 14.85 23.69
C VAL A 191 11.11 13.75 24.49
N GLU A 192 10.27 14.10 25.46
CA GLU A 192 9.52 13.16 26.30
C GLU A 192 8.03 13.34 26.07
N PHE A 193 7.29 12.23 26.17
CA PHE A 193 5.84 12.22 26.04
C PHE A 193 5.21 11.68 27.32
N ALA A 194 4.08 12.24 27.72
CA ALA A 194 3.18 11.57 28.65
C ALA A 194 2.62 10.30 27.98
N ASP A 195 2.18 9.33 28.78
CA ASP A 195 1.54 8.12 28.26
C ASP A 195 0.33 8.48 27.39
N PHE A 196 0.19 7.82 26.23
CA PHE A 196 -0.93 8.04 25.31
C PHE A 196 -1.38 6.75 24.64
N GLU A 197 -2.62 6.77 24.17
CA GLU A 197 -3.28 5.67 23.46
C GLU A 197 -3.70 6.15 22.06
N VAL A 198 -3.60 5.25 21.10
CA VAL A 198 -4.03 5.43 19.72
C VAL A 198 -5.04 4.32 19.42
N SER A 199 -6.18 4.72 18.86
CA SER A 199 -7.18 3.80 18.30
C SER A 199 -7.76 4.44 17.04
N GLY A 200 -7.69 3.72 15.92
CA GLY A 200 -8.16 4.22 14.63
C GLY A 200 -8.00 3.20 13.52
N VAL A 201 -8.82 3.38 12.47
CA VAL A 201 -8.76 2.59 11.23
C VAL A 201 -8.45 3.54 10.08
N PHE A 202 -7.51 3.14 9.23
CA PHE A 202 -6.95 3.98 8.18
C PHE A 202 -7.13 3.31 6.81
N PRO A 203 -8.37 3.17 6.33
CA PRO A 203 -8.62 2.54 5.05
C PRO A 203 -7.91 3.29 3.91
N PRO A 204 -7.64 2.63 2.77
CA PRO A 204 -7.12 3.30 1.58
C PRO A 204 -7.99 4.50 1.14
N GLU A 205 -7.42 5.45 0.42
CA GLU A 205 -8.12 6.68 -0.02
C GLU A 205 -9.35 6.35 -0.89
N GLU A 206 -9.29 5.25 -1.64
CA GLU A 206 -10.36 4.77 -2.50
C GLU A 206 -11.51 4.12 -1.71
N TRP A 207 -11.39 3.92 -0.40
CA TRP A 207 -12.47 3.41 0.43
C TRP A 207 -13.56 4.47 0.66
N THR A 208 -14.80 4.09 0.42
CA THR A 208 -15.97 5.00 0.44
C THR A 208 -17.03 4.63 1.48
N CYS A 209 -16.91 3.47 2.11
CA CYS A 209 -17.74 3.04 3.22
C CYS A 209 -17.25 3.64 4.56
N PRO A 210 -18.01 3.51 5.66
CA PRO A 210 -17.52 3.96 6.98
C PRO A 210 -16.16 3.35 7.30
N ALA A 211 -15.24 4.14 7.86
CA ALA A 211 -13.85 3.70 8.07
C ALA A 211 -13.78 2.55 9.08
N GLU A 212 -14.67 2.53 10.06
CA GLU A 212 -14.72 1.51 11.10
C GLU A 212 -15.03 0.10 10.58
N THR A 213 -15.65 -0.02 9.40
CA THR A 213 -16.02 -1.32 8.80
C THR A 213 -14.93 -1.91 7.91
N TYR A 214 -13.82 -1.23 7.68
CA TYR A 214 -12.73 -1.74 6.85
C TYR A 214 -11.91 -2.79 7.62
N GLY A 215 -11.90 -4.05 7.18
CA GLY A 215 -11.15 -5.12 7.85
C GLY A 215 -11.54 -5.28 9.33
N ASP A 216 -12.83 -5.20 9.64
CA ASP A 216 -13.38 -5.31 11.00
C ASP A 216 -13.61 -6.76 11.46
N GLY A 217 -13.45 -7.72 10.55
CA GLY A 217 -13.63 -9.15 10.79
C GLY A 217 -15.09 -9.56 10.99
N ALA A 218 -16.05 -8.66 10.76
CA ALA A 218 -17.47 -8.91 10.95
C ALA A 218 -18.21 -9.17 9.65
N GLN A 219 -17.84 -8.48 8.56
CA GLN A 219 -18.49 -8.58 7.26
C GLN A 219 -17.54 -8.22 6.12
N CYS A 220 -17.70 -8.86 4.97
CA CYS A 220 -17.02 -8.47 3.74
C CYS A 220 -17.83 -7.36 3.06
N ASN A 221 -17.32 -6.13 3.06
CA ASN A 221 -18.00 -4.97 2.48
C ASN A 221 -17.62 -4.78 1.01
N CYS A 222 -18.52 -5.17 0.12
CA CYS A 222 -18.31 -5.06 -1.31
C CYS A 222 -18.80 -3.72 -1.89
N GLY A 223 -18.19 -3.28 -3.00
CA GLY A 223 -18.57 -2.04 -3.68
C GLY A 223 -18.19 -0.78 -2.89
N CYS A 224 -17.32 -0.91 -1.89
CA CYS A 224 -16.83 0.19 -1.07
C CYS A 224 -15.64 0.92 -1.71
N GLY A 225 -15.31 0.65 -2.98
CA GLY A 225 -14.10 1.16 -3.63
C GLY A 225 -12.93 0.23 -3.32
N ALA A 226 -12.02 0.58 -2.42
CA ALA A 226 -10.89 -0.29 -2.09
C ALA A 226 -11.32 -1.71 -1.65
N TYR A 227 -10.42 -2.69 -1.83
CA TYR A 227 -10.64 -4.07 -1.41
C TYR A 227 -10.78 -4.17 0.11
N ASP A 228 -11.82 -4.85 0.59
CA ASP A 228 -12.00 -5.16 2.01
C ASP A 228 -11.22 -6.44 2.37
N PRO A 229 -10.21 -6.37 3.26
CA PRO A 229 -9.46 -7.55 3.70
C PRO A 229 -10.34 -8.68 4.24
N ASP A 230 -11.52 -8.36 4.78
CA ASP A 230 -12.48 -9.34 5.31
C ASP A 230 -13.07 -10.26 4.22
N CYS A 231 -12.96 -9.89 2.94
CA CYS A 231 -13.38 -10.71 1.81
C CYS A 231 -12.41 -11.85 1.48
N ALA A 232 -11.20 -11.85 2.06
CA ALA A 232 -10.23 -12.93 1.86
C ALA A 232 -10.55 -14.09 2.80
N THR A 233 -11.44 -14.99 2.37
CA THR A 233 -11.88 -16.17 3.14
C THR A 233 -10.72 -17.09 3.56
N GLY A 234 -9.61 -17.14 2.81
CA GLY A 234 -8.45 -18.00 3.08
C GLY A 234 -7.49 -17.59 4.23
N GLY A 235 -7.64 -16.39 4.79
CA GLY A 235 -6.65 -15.79 5.71
C GLY A 235 -5.26 -15.60 5.08
N ASP A 236 -4.30 -15.03 5.82
CA ASP A 236 -2.88 -14.88 5.41
C ASP A 236 -2.11 -16.22 5.26
N CYS A 237 -2.86 -17.29 5.11
CA CYS A 237 -2.43 -18.65 5.31
C CYS A 237 -2.25 -19.29 3.93
N LEU A 238 -1.05 -19.82 3.65
CA LEU A 238 -0.81 -20.46 2.35
C LEU A 238 -1.77 -21.66 2.16
N PRO A 239 -2.44 -21.77 1.01
CA PRO A 239 -3.30 -22.92 0.71
C PRO A 239 -2.60 -24.25 0.98
N GLY A 240 -3.20 -25.08 1.84
CA GLY A 240 -2.66 -26.40 2.20
C GLY A 240 -1.69 -26.44 3.38
N ALA A 241 -1.44 -25.33 4.07
CA ALA A 241 -0.75 -25.39 5.35
C ALA A 241 -1.62 -26.10 6.41
N PRO A 242 -1.10 -27.13 7.10
CA PRO A 242 -1.90 -28.06 7.92
C PRO A 242 -2.51 -27.43 9.18
N ASP A 243 -2.03 -26.24 9.56
CA ASP A 243 -2.47 -25.50 10.74
C ASP A 243 -3.33 -24.28 10.39
N CYS A 244 -3.72 -24.12 9.12
CA CYS A 244 -4.61 -23.03 8.75
C CYS A 244 -6.02 -23.29 9.27
N PRO A 245 -6.61 -22.34 10.02
CA PRO A 245 -8.00 -22.45 10.39
C PRO A 245 -8.84 -22.50 9.10
N GLU A 246 -9.90 -23.30 9.12
CA GLU A 246 -10.91 -23.27 8.06
C GLU A 246 -11.42 -21.83 7.94
N PRO A 247 -11.48 -21.29 6.71
CA PRO A 247 -12.12 -20.01 6.41
C PRO A 247 -13.42 -19.81 7.18
N VAL A 248 -13.53 -18.70 7.92
CA VAL A 248 -14.84 -18.27 8.41
C VAL A 248 -15.47 -17.46 7.28
N GLU A 249 -16.46 -18.03 6.59
CA GLU A 249 -17.25 -17.28 5.63
C GLU A 249 -17.99 -16.14 6.35
N LEU A 250 -17.58 -14.90 6.08
CA LEU A 250 -18.23 -13.71 6.61
C LEU A 250 -19.44 -13.32 5.74
N PRO A 251 -20.49 -12.72 6.32
CA PRO A 251 -21.58 -12.15 5.55
C PRO A 251 -21.04 -11.11 4.56
N VAL A 252 -21.41 -11.24 3.28
CA VAL A 252 -21.13 -10.23 2.26
C VAL A 252 -22.19 -9.14 2.32
N VAL A 253 -21.77 -7.88 2.43
CA VAL A 253 -22.64 -6.70 2.39
C VAL A 253 -22.39 -5.95 1.08
N GLY A 254 -23.46 -5.45 0.46
CA GLY A 254 -23.41 -4.72 -0.82
C GLY A 254 -23.82 -5.57 -2.03
N CYS A 255 -23.66 -6.90 -1.95
CA CYS A 255 -24.02 -7.81 -3.03
C CYS A 255 -25.42 -8.43 -2.86
N GLN A 256 -26.01 -8.87 -3.98
CA GLN A 256 -27.21 -9.71 -3.99
C GLN A 256 -26.88 -11.15 -3.57
N GLU A 257 -27.90 -11.92 -3.18
CA GLU A 257 -27.75 -13.33 -2.74
C GLU A 257 -27.13 -14.25 -3.81
N SER A 258 -27.23 -13.88 -5.09
CA SER A 258 -26.65 -14.62 -6.22
C SER A 258 -25.26 -14.13 -6.66
N GLU A 259 -24.73 -13.12 -5.97
CA GLU A 259 -23.46 -12.48 -6.30
C GLU A 259 -22.39 -12.85 -5.28
N VAL A 260 -21.13 -12.79 -5.70
CA VAL A 260 -19.95 -12.93 -4.85
C VAL A 260 -19.14 -11.65 -4.90
N CYS A 261 -18.56 -11.27 -3.76
CA CYS A 261 -17.62 -10.16 -3.71
C CYS A 261 -16.23 -10.67 -4.05
N THR A 262 -15.61 -10.13 -5.10
CA THR A 262 -14.23 -10.46 -5.46
C THR A 262 -13.50 -9.21 -5.94
N PHE A 263 -12.17 -9.24 -5.89
CA PHE A 263 -11.34 -8.16 -6.38
C PHE A 263 -11.39 -8.10 -7.91
N ASP A 264 -11.79 -6.96 -8.45
CA ASP A 264 -11.67 -6.65 -9.87
C ASP A 264 -10.32 -5.96 -10.13
N PRO A 265 -9.34 -6.64 -10.77
CA PRO A 265 -8.05 -6.03 -11.05
C PRO A 265 -8.16 -4.82 -12.00
N VAL A 266 -9.25 -4.70 -12.76
CA VAL A 266 -9.47 -3.58 -13.68
C VAL A 266 -9.89 -2.33 -12.93
N ALA A 267 -10.86 -2.46 -12.04
CA ALA A 267 -11.33 -1.36 -11.22
C ALA A 267 -10.42 -1.10 -10.01
N ALA A 268 -9.51 -2.04 -9.70
CA ALA A 268 -8.70 -2.07 -8.49
C ALA A 268 -9.57 -1.97 -7.22
N SER A 269 -10.77 -2.54 -7.27
CA SER A 269 -11.81 -2.48 -6.25
C SER A 269 -12.41 -3.85 -5.97
N ALA A 270 -13.08 -3.99 -4.82
CA ALA A 270 -13.95 -5.14 -4.56
C ALA A 270 -15.34 -4.88 -5.18
N GLU A 271 -15.75 -5.73 -6.12
CA GLU A 271 -17.01 -5.61 -6.86
C GLU A 271 -17.87 -6.86 -6.69
N CYS A 272 -19.18 -6.67 -6.82
CA CYS A 272 -20.14 -7.77 -6.80
C CYS A 272 -20.27 -8.37 -8.21
N PHE A 273 -20.02 -9.68 -8.32
CA PHE A 273 -20.15 -10.42 -9.57
C PHE A 273 -21.26 -11.46 -9.45
N GLU A 274 -22.18 -11.49 -10.41
CA GLU A 274 -23.13 -12.60 -10.55
C GLU A 274 -22.35 -13.91 -10.75
N THR A 275 -22.79 -14.98 -10.07
CA THR A 275 -22.20 -16.31 -10.24
C THR A 275 -22.88 -17.06 -11.38
N CYS A 276 -22.12 -17.93 -12.04
CA CYS A 276 -22.64 -18.85 -13.05
C CYS A 276 -22.18 -20.29 -12.78
N ASP A 277 -22.61 -21.22 -13.63
CA ASP A 277 -22.08 -22.60 -13.67
C ASP A 277 -21.56 -22.83 -15.09
N TRP A 278 -20.26 -22.63 -15.27
CA TRP A 278 -19.59 -22.75 -16.55
C TRP A 278 -19.62 -24.20 -17.03
N ALA A 279 -19.37 -25.16 -16.13
CA ALA A 279 -19.33 -26.58 -16.45
C ALA A 279 -20.73 -27.14 -16.78
N GLY A 280 -21.74 -26.77 -16.00
CA GLY A 280 -23.14 -27.15 -16.21
C GLY A 280 -23.87 -26.29 -17.25
N ARG A 281 -23.19 -25.27 -17.78
CA ARG A 281 -23.72 -24.31 -18.76
C ARG A 281 -24.97 -23.56 -18.27
N ALA A 282 -25.01 -23.23 -16.97
CA ALA A 282 -25.96 -22.24 -16.46
C ALA A 282 -25.32 -20.85 -16.56
N GLY A 283 -25.76 -20.09 -17.56
CA GLY A 283 -25.13 -18.81 -17.93
C GLY A 283 -25.60 -17.63 -17.09
N CYS A 284 -24.98 -16.49 -17.37
CA CYS A 284 -25.24 -15.21 -16.71
C CYS A 284 -26.54 -14.58 -17.18
N THR A 285 -27.15 -13.76 -16.31
CA THR A 285 -28.21 -12.84 -16.74
C THR A 285 -27.64 -11.79 -17.69
N THR A 286 -26.45 -11.28 -17.38
CA THR A 286 -25.69 -10.36 -18.24
C THR A 286 -24.21 -10.69 -18.23
N GLY A 287 -23.52 -10.50 -19.37
CA GLY A 287 -22.08 -10.71 -19.48
C GLY A 287 -21.71 -12.09 -20.02
N THR A 288 -20.48 -12.49 -19.72
CA THR A 288 -19.91 -13.77 -20.11
C THR A 288 -19.59 -14.58 -18.87
N CYS A 289 -20.08 -15.82 -18.82
CA CYS A 289 -19.72 -16.79 -17.80
C CYS A 289 -18.29 -17.25 -18.04
N VAL A 290 -17.42 -16.97 -17.07
CA VAL A 290 -16.02 -17.37 -17.06
C VAL A 290 -15.79 -18.39 -15.96
N PHE A 291 -14.94 -19.36 -16.24
CA PHE A 291 -14.56 -20.39 -15.28
C PHE A 291 -13.73 -19.80 -14.12
N ASP A 292 -13.81 -20.42 -12.94
CA ASP A 292 -12.87 -20.11 -11.86
C ASP A 292 -11.48 -20.69 -12.16
N SER A 293 -10.45 -19.85 -12.07
CA SER A 293 -9.05 -20.26 -12.11
C SER A 293 -8.43 -20.45 -10.72
N GLY A 294 -9.25 -20.52 -9.66
CA GLY A 294 -8.83 -20.79 -8.29
C GLY A 294 -8.73 -19.55 -7.40
N ALA A 295 -9.26 -18.41 -7.83
CA ALA A 295 -9.24 -17.16 -7.06
C ALA A 295 -10.58 -16.82 -6.40
N ASN A 296 -11.67 -17.49 -6.78
CA ASN A 296 -13.03 -17.12 -6.38
C ASN A 296 -13.76 -18.25 -5.63
N ASP A 297 -13.07 -18.97 -4.74
CA ASP A 297 -13.65 -20.05 -3.94
C ASP A 297 -14.40 -21.13 -4.77
N GLY A 298 -13.92 -21.41 -5.98
CA GLY A 298 -14.53 -22.38 -6.89
C GLY A 298 -15.79 -21.87 -7.59
N LYS A 299 -16.05 -20.55 -7.61
CA LYS A 299 -17.22 -19.94 -8.25
C LYS A 299 -16.88 -19.37 -9.62
N ASP A 300 -17.61 -19.83 -10.63
CA ASP A 300 -17.57 -19.23 -11.96
C ASP A 300 -18.28 -17.86 -11.94
N LEU A 301 -17.73 -16.88 -12.65
CA LEU A 301 -18.16 -15.49 -12.56
C LEU A 301 -18.76 -14.98 -13.87
N CYS A 302 -19.70 -14.06 -13.73
CA CYS A 302 -20.27 -13.29 -14.82
C CYS A 302 -19.50 -11.98 -15.01
N ILE A 303 -18.62 -11.94 -16.00
CA ILE A 303 -17.81 -10.75 -16.29
C ILE A 303 -18.47 -9.94 -17.41
N LEU A 304 -18.52 -8.62 -17.23
CA LEU A 304 -19.04 -7.67 -18.22
C LEU A 304 -17.94 -6.91 -18.97
N ASP A 305 -16.74 -6.84 -18.40
CA ASP A 305 -15.69 -5.98 -18.92
C ASP A 305 -15.06 -6.52 -20.22
N ALA A 306 -15.11 -5.70 -21.26
CA ALA A 306 -14.53 -5.98 -22.56
C ALA A 306 -12.99 -5.98 -22.57
N ILE A 307 -12.33 -5.48 -21.53
CA ILE A 307 -10.86 -5.58 -21.41
C ILE A 307 -10.41 -6.93 -20.83
N ARG A 308 -11.33 -7.66 -20.20
CA ARG A 308 -11.13 -9.02 -19.66
C ARG A 308 -11.70 -10.11 -20.57
N ILE A 309 -12.53 -9.73 -21.53
CA ILE A 309 -13.19 -10.66 -22.45
C ILE A 309 -12.91 -10.21 -23.88
N ALA A 310 -12.36 -11.11 -24.68
CA ALA A 310 -12.18 -10.94 -26.11
C ALA A 310 -13.25 -11.73 -26.89
N PRO A 311 -14.53 -11.28 -26.92
CA PRO A 311 -15.64 -12.11 -27.36
C PRO A 311 -15.59 -12.47 -28.85
N GLY A 312 -14.94 -11.64 -29.67
CA GLY A 312 -14.79 -11.84 -31.11
C GLY A 312 -13.52 -12.59 -31.52
N VAL A 313 -12.66 -12.96 -30.57
CA VAL A 313 -11.38 -13.64 -30.85
C VAL A 313 -11.60 -15.14 -30.74
N GLY A 314 -11.49 -15.85 -31.86
CA GLY A 314 -11.60 -17.30 -31.94
C GLY A 314 -10.31 -18.02 -31.56
N ILE A 315 -10.40 -19.34 -31.37
CA ILE A 315 -9.22 -20.17 -31.07
C ILE A 315 -8.17 -20.05 -32.17
N GLY A 316 -6.93 -19.74 -31.78
CA GLY A 316 -5.77 -19.55 -32.65
C GLY A 316 -5.61 -18.12 -33.18
N GLU A 317 -6.52 -17.19 -32.85
CA GLU A 317 -6.40 -15.78 -33.21
C GLU A 317 -5.67 -14.98 -32.12
N ASP A 318 -5.10 -13.84 -32.53
CA ASP A 318 -4.40 -12.92 -31.63
C ASP A 318 -5.39 -12.20 -30.70
N CYS A 319 -5.08 -12.20 -29.41
CA CYS A 319 -5.78 -11.47 -28.38
C CYS A 319 -5.26 -10.02 -28.25
N PRO A 320 -6.08 -9.08 -27.76
CA PRO A 320 -5.64 -7.71 -27.49
C PRO A 320 -4.68 -7.63 -26.30
N SER A 321 -3.48 -7.07 -26.43
CA SER A 321 -2.60 -6.91 -25.26
C SER A 321 -3.13 -5.82 -24.30
N THR A 322 -3.85 -6.23 -23.23
CA THR A 322 -4.48 -5.30 -22.25
C THR A 322 -3.74 -5.24 -20.92
N GLY A 323 -2.81 -6.17 -20.66
CA GLY A 323 -2.17 -6.31 -19.35
C GLY A 323 -3.03 -7.05 -18.30
N TYR A 324 -4.22 -7.50 -18.68
CA TYR A 324 -5.13 -8.26 -17.81
C TYR A 324 -5.35 -9.68 -18.34
N GLN A 325 -5.75 -10.58 -17.43
CA GLN A 325 -6.18 -11.92 -17.80
C GLN A 325 -7.38 -11.84 -18.74
N MET A 326 -7.24 -12.37 -19.95
CA MET A 326 -8.32 -12.38 -20.92
C MET A 326 -8.81 -13.79 -21.20
N VAL A 327 -10.13 -13.92 -21.13
CA VAL A 327 -10.82 -15.06 -21.72
C VAL A 327 -11.28 -14.71 -23.14
N CYS A 328 -11.38 -15.70 -24.00
CA CYS A 328 -11.68 -15.51 -25.42
C CYS A 328 -12.64 -16.59 -25.92
N ASN A 329 -12.94 -16.58 -27.23
CA ASN A 329 -13.82 -17.54 -27.90
C ASN A 329 -15.17 -17.69 -27.17
N VAL A 330 -15.90 -16.57 -27.06
CA VAL A 330 -17.17 -16.55 -26.32
C VAL A 330 -18.29 -17.14 -27.17
N ASN A 331 -18.81 -18.29 -26.76
CA ASN A 331 -19.88 -18.99 -27.45
C ASN A 331 -21.09 -19.14 -26.53
N GLY A 332 -22.23 -18.59 -26.96
CA GLY A 332 -23.48 -18.69 -26.19
C GLY A 332 -23.43 -18.04 -24.81
N GLY A 333 -22.56 -17.04 -24.61
CA GLY A 333 -22.35 -16.38 -23.32
C GLY A 333 -21.35 -17.08 -22.39
N PHE A 334 -20.60 -18.07 -22.88
CA PHE A 334 -19.57 -18.76 -22.12
C PHE A 334 -18.22 -18.53 -22.77
N ALA A 335 -17.19 -18.23 -21.98
CA ALA A 335 -15.83 -18.20 -22.50
C ALA A 335 -15.31 -19.61 -22.71
N GLU A 336 -14.85 -19.94 -23.91
CA GLU A 336 -14.34 -21.28 -24.24
C GLU A 336 -12.85 -21.28 -24.60
N GLY A 337 -12.18 -20.15 -24.37
CA GLY A 337 -10.76 -20.02 -24.55
C GLY A 337 -10.11 -19.07 -23.55
N TYR A 338 -8.80 -19.12 -23.53
CA TYR A 338 -7.92 -18.31 -22.69
C TYR A 338 -6.80 -17.71 -23.53
N CYS A 339 -6.51 -16.43 -23.36
CA CYS A 339 -5.38 -15.79 -24.04
C CYS A 339 -4.07 -16.16 -23.33
N ASP A 340 -3.23 -16.94 -23.99
CA ASP A 340 -1.94 -17.39 -23.44
C ASP A 340 -0.92 -16.23 -23.32
N PRO A 341 0.27 -16.45 -22.71
CA PRO A 341 1.30 -15.42 -22.60
C PRO A 341 1.86 -14.88 -23.94
N ASN A 342 1.52 -15.50 -25.08
CA ASN A 342 1.88 -15.01 -26.41
C ASN A 342 0.72 -14.21 -27.05
N ASP A 343 -0.29 -13.83 -26.25
CA ASP A 343 -1.50 -13.17 -26.70
C ASP A 343 -2.23 -13.99 -27.79
N VAL A 344 -2.28 -15.32 -27.69
CA VAL A 344 -3.07 -16.16 -28.61
C VAL A 344 -4.21 -16.84 -27.86
N CYS A 345 -5.41 -16.79 -28.44
CA CYS A 345 -6.58 -17.46 -27.86
C CYS A 345 -6.44 -18.98 -27.97
N ARG A 346 -6.35 -19.67 -26.82
CA ARG A 346 -6.19 -21.12 -26.72
C ARG A 346 -7.46 -21.78 -26.20
N ALA A 347 -7.73 -22.99 -26.68
CA ALA A 347 -8.85 -23.78 -26.19
C ALA A 347 -8.60 -24.20 -24.73
N LEU A 348 -9.66 -24.27 -23.93
CA LEU A 348 -9.59 -24.78 -22.55
C LEU A 348 -9.46 -26.32 -22.56
N CYS A 349 -8.88 -26.87 -21.50
CA CYS A 349 -8.65 -28.30 -21.37
C CYS A 349 -8.69 -28.79 -19.92
N ASN A 350 -9.06 -30.07 -19.76
CA ASN A 350 -8.94 -30.82 -18.50
C ASN A 350 -7.79 -31.85 -18.53
N SER A 351 -7.24 -32.11 -19.72
CA SER A 351 -6.16 -33.08 -19.90
C SER A 351 -5.39 -32.84 -21.21
N ASN A 352 -4.20 -33.42 -21.32
CA ASN A 352 -3.35 -33.30 -22.51
C ASN A 352 -4.01 -33.88 -23.77
N GLU A 353 -4.90 -34.87 -23.63
CA GLU A 353 -5.60 -35.49 -24.76
C GLU A 353 -6.58 -34.54 -25.47
N GLU A 354 -7.04 -33.49 -24.78
CA GLU A 354 -7.93 -32.47 -25.35
C GLU A 354 -7.16 -31.49 -26.25
N CYS A 355 -5.83 -31.45 -26.16
CA CYS A 355 -4.97 -30.58 -26.96
C CYS A 355 -4.55 -31.24 -28.26
N THR A 356 -5.29 -30.94 -29.34
CA THR A 356 -5.11 -31.59 -30.66
C THR A 356 -3.96 -31.00 -31.49
N GLU A 357 -3.47 -29.81 -31.14
CA GLU A 357 -2.39 -29.15 -31.86
C GLU A 357 -1.03 -29.78 -31.52
N GLN A 358 -0.19 -30.01 -32.54
CA GLN A 358 1.08 -30.70 -32.34
C GLN A 358 2.02 -29.89 -31.44
N GLY A 359 2.45 -30.50 -30.34
CA GLY A 359 3.35 -29.86 -29.37
C GLY A 359 2.65 -29.05 -28.29
N HIS A 360 1.31 -29.06 -28.27
CA HIS A 360 0.54 -28.45 -27.18
C HIS A 360 0.24 -29.49 -26.09
N THR A 361 0.21 -29.03 -24.86
CA THR A 361 -0.23 -29.76 -23.67
C THR A 361 -1.19 -28.88 -22.89
N CYS A 362 -1.95 -29.49 -21.99
CA CYS A 362 -2.83 -28.76 -21.12
C CYS A 362 -1.99 -28.04 -20.05
N GLN A 363 -1.89 -26.72 -20.17
CA GLN A 363 -1.19 -25.87 -19.23
C GLN A 363 -2.16 -25.53 -18.09
N PRO A 364 -1.99 -26.10 -16.89
CA PRO A 364 -2.90 -25.84 -15.78
C PRO A 364 -2.88 -24.36 -15.41
N PHE A 365 -4.03 -23.82 -15.03
CA PHE A 365 -4.06 -22.54 -14.33
C PHE A 365 -3.32 -22.67 -12.99
N LEU A 366 -2.71 -21.57 -12.53
CA LEU A 366 -2.03 -21.55 -11.22
C LEU A 366 -3.00 -22.11 -10.16
N PHE A 367 -2.54 -23.06 -9.35
CA PHE A 367 -3.27 -23.69 -8.25
C PHE A 367 -4.35 -24.73 -8.61
N GLY A 368 -4.59 -25.04 -9.90
CA GLY A 368 -5.52 -26.11 -10.32
C GLY A 368 -4.80 -27.33 -10.92
N GLU A 369 -4.94 -28.53 -10.33
CA GLU A 369 -4.21 -29.72 -10.84
C GLU A 369 -4.75 -30.32 -12.14
N SER A 370 -5.89 -29.85 -12.68
CA SER A 370 -6.48 -30.46 -13.88
C SER A 370 -7.07 -29.52 -14.92
N PHE A 371 -7.45 -28.28 -14.59
CA PHE A 371 -8.08 -27.37 -15.53
C PHE A 371 -7.09 -26.31 -16.05
N GLY A 372 -7.10 -26.05 -17.35
CA GLY A 372 -6.09 -25.25 -18.01
C GLY A 372 -6.43 -24.82 -19.43
N TYR A 373 -5.40 -24.48 -20.20
CA TYR A 373 -5.52 -24.14 -21.62
C TYR A 373 -4.50 -24.90 -22.47
N CYS A 374 -4.85 -25.18 -23.72
CA CYS A 374 -3.98 -25.88 -24.66
C CYS A 374 -2.94 -24.94 -25.25
N GLY A 375 -1.73 -24.97 -24.71
CA GLY A 375 -0.60 -24.18 -25.18
C GLY A 375 0.68 -25.00 -25.34
N PRO A 376 1.69 -24.47 -26.05
CA PRO A 376 3.02 -25.06 -26.06
C PRO A 376 3.58 -25.14 -24.64
N GLU A 377 4.54 -26.03 -24.42
CA GLU A 377 5.33 -26.03 -23.17
C GLU A 377 5.95 -24.63 -22.98
N PRO A 378 5.79 -23.99 -21.81
CA PRO A 378 6.40 -22.69 -21.56
C PRO A 378 7.90 -22.79 -21.81
N THR A 379 8.43 -21.98 -22.71
CA THR A 379 9.88 -21.82 -22.78
C THR A 379 10.28 -21.06 -21.53
N ASP A 380 10.97 -21.71 -20.59
CA ASP A 380 11.50 -21.08 -19.37
C ASP A 380 12.00 -19.67 -19.69
N GLY A 381 11.25 -18.66 -19.23
CA GLY A 381 11.55 -17.24 -19.38
C GLY A 381 12.53 -16.77 -18.32
#